data_AF-D7BUL5-F1
#
_entry.id   AF-D7BUL5-F1
#
_cell.length_a   1.000
_cell.length_b   1.000
_cell.length_c   1.000
_cell.angle_alpha   90.00
_cell.angle_beta   90.00
_cell.angle_gamma   90.00
#
_symmetry.space_group_name_H-M   'P 1'
#
loop_
_entity.id
_entity.type
_entity.pdbx_description
1 polymer ?
#
loop_
_entity_poly.entity_id
_entity_poly.type
_entity_poly.pdbx_seq_one_letter_code
_entity_poly.pdbx_strand_id
1 'polypeptide(L)'
;MVPIIIVLIILVVLVFITLIKTIQVIPQASAAIVERFGRYTRTLNAGLNIVVPFIDSIRNRVDLREQVVPFPPQPVTTQDNLVVSTDTVIYYQVTDARAATYEVASYIQAIEQLTVTTLRNIIGGMDLERTLTSREEINAALRGVLDEATGKWGIRVNRAELKAIEPPTSIQGSVERQMRADRDKRAAILQAEGEKQAALLKAETEREVAAILAGGSGATRSTPQSPVRASPVPGHQPLLQDDPRRIGRYHLTARLGQGGMGTVYLGRSPGQRLVAVKAIRPEFAADPTFRERFAREIDAARRVGGFHTAPVVDADSRGDLPWLATEYIPGPSLHDVLRQQGALPTRTLLTLAVGIAEALEGIHACGIIHRDLKPSNIIVSSTGPRVIDFGIARALDSTALTRTNHVVGTQGFLAPEQLTGTSITPAADLYAFGMVLCHAAGATPLTDGESLESALSLLPARFVGIITRCLDHNPNGRPTPTEVLEQLSQNDSPTEDWLPPPVRTMVDLHNAPTAAEPGR
;
A
#
# COMPACT_ATOMS: atom_id res chain seq x y z
N MET A 1 65.05 -45.10 32.45
CA MET A 1 65.34 -43.93 31.57
C MET A 1 64.45 -43.94 30.33
N VAL A 2 64.56 -44.95 29.46
CA VAL A 2 63.76 -45.06 28.21
C VAL A 2 62.22 -44.97 28.40
N PRO A 3 61.57 -45.69 29.33
CA PRO A 3 60.11 -45.62 29.49
C PRO A 3 59.62 -44.26 29.99
N ILE A 4 60.40 -43.57 30.82
CA ILE A 4 60.07 -42.23 31.34
C ILE A 4 60.11 -41.19 30.21
N ILE A 5 61.11 -41.30 29.32
CA ILE A 5 61.24 -40.41 28.15
C ILE A 5 60.05 -40.61 27.18
N ILE A 6 59.63 -41.85 26.96
CA ILE A 6 58.47 -42.16 26.10
C ILE A 6 57.19 -41.54 26.67
N VAL A 7 56.94 -41.67 27.98
CA VAL A 7 55.76 -41.06 28.63
C VAL A 7 55.77 -39.53 28.52
N LEU A 8 56.94 -38.90 28.70
CA LEU A 8 57.08 -37.44 28.57
C LEU A 8 56.79 -36.97 27.14
N ILE A 9 57.29 -37.68 26.13
CA ILE A 9 57.01 -37.36 24.72
C ILE A 9 55.52 -37.47 24.43
N ILE A 10 54.85 -38.53 24.90
CA ILE A 10 53.40 -38.70 24.74
C ILE A 10 52.63 -37.55 25.40
N LEU A 11 53.03 -37.13 26.61
CA LEU A 11 52.38 -36.02 27.31
C LEU A 11 52.53 -34.70 26.55
N VAL A 12 53.73 -34.40 26.05
CA VAL A 12 53.99 -33.19 25.25
C VAL A 12 53.16 -33.19 23.97
N VAL A 13 53.11 -34.32 23.26
CA VAL A 13 52.27 -34.47 22.05
C VAL A 13 50.80 -34.31 22.38
N LEU A 14 50.31 -34.89 23.48
CA LEU A 14 48.92 -34.76 23.92
C LEU A 14 48.57 -33.31 24.26
N VAL A 15 49.43 -32.60 25.00
CA VAL A 15 49.28 -31.18 25.32
C VAL A 15 49.25 -30.35 24.04
N PHE A 16 50.15 -30.61 23.09
CA PHE A 16 50.20 -29.90 21.81
C PHE A 16 48.94 -30.12 20.96
N ILE A 17 48.46 -31.36 20.85
CA ILE A 17 47.20 -31.70 20.15
C ILE A 17 46.01 -30.99 20.83
N THR A 18 45.99 -30.99 22.17
CA THR A 18 44.94 -30.33 22.97
C THR A 18 44.94 -28.83 22.70
N LEU A 19 46.11 -28.18 22.70
CA LEU A 19 46.25 -26.75 22.44
C LEU A 19 45.77 -26.37 21.03
N ILE A 20 46.17 -27.13 20.00
CA ILE A 20 45.73 -26.91 18.62
C ILE A 20 44.22 -27.08 18.48
N LYS A 21 43.63 -28.13 19.07
CA LYS A 21 42.19 -28.37 18.99
C LYS A 21 41.36 -27.36 19.80
N THR A 22 41.97 -26.73 20.80
CA THR A 22 41.32 -25.72 21.65
C THR A 22 41.00 -24.45 20.88
N ILE A 23 41.89 -24.02 19.98
CA ILE A 23 41.73 -22.79 19.21
C ILE A 23 41.04 -23.11 17.89
N GLN A 24 39.83 -22.59 17.70
CA GLN A 24 39.06 -22.71 16.47
C GLN A 24 38.91 -21.33 15.82
N VAL A 25 39.38 -21.23 14.58
CA VAL A 25 39.21 -20.02 13.77
C VAL A 25 37.97 -20.19 12.90
N ILE A 26 36.98 -19.32 13.10
CA ILE A 26 35.77 -19.29 12.28
C ILE A 26 35.94 -18.20 11.21
N PRO A 27 35.82 -18.54 9.90
CA PRO A 27 35.88 -17.56 8.82
C PRO A 27 34.83 -16.46 8.95
N GLN A 28 35.09 -15.33 8.30
CA GLN A 28 34.09 -14.25 8.18
C GLN A 28 32.81 -14.74 7.50
N ALA A 29 31.67 -14.19 7.92
CA ALA A 29 30.34 -14.57 7.43
C ALA A 29 30.04 -16.07 7.55
N SER A 30 30.57 -16.73 8.57
CA SER A 30 30.25 -18.10 8.93
C SER A 30 30.04 -18.20 10.45
N ALA A 31 29.21 -19.15 10.86
CA ALA A 31 29.00 -19.50 12.25
C ALA A 31 29.18 -21.00 12.45
N ALA A 32 29.66 -21.41 13.64
CA ALA A 32 29.79 -22.82 13.99
C ALA A 32 28.98 -23.15 15.23
N ILE A 33 28.24 -24.25 15.17
CA ILE A 33 27.42 -24.73 16.30
C ILE A 33 28.24 -25.68 17.16
N VAL A 34 28.36 -25.35 18.46
CA VAL A 34 29.08 -26.16 19.44
C VAL A 34 28.09 -26.95 20.28
N GLU A 35 28.31 -28.26 20.29
CA GLU A 35 27.63 -29.21 21.15
C GLU A 35 28.57 -29.70 22.23
N ARG A 36 28.05 -29.88 23.43
CA ARG A 36 28.73 -30.52 24.54
C ARG A 36 27.92 -31.74 24.94
N PHE A 37 28.50 -32.93 24.84
CA PHE A 37 27.80 -34.20 25.06
C PHE A 37 26.47 -34.32 24.27
N GLY A 38 26.46 -33.83 23.03
CA GLY A 38 25.27 -33.85 22.15
C GLY A 38 24.21 -32.79 22.44
N ARG A 39 24.42 -31.91 23.41
CA ARG A 39 23.53 -30.76 23.69
C ARG A 39 24.13 -29.46 23.16
N TYR A 40 23.31 -28.66 22.47
CA TYR A 40 23.68 -27.29 22.10
C TYR A 40 24.17 -26.49 23.32
N THR A 41 25.33 -25.85 23.19
CA THR A 41 25.89 -24.99 24.23
C THR A 41 25.95 -23.54 23.77
N ARG A 42 26.57 -23.28 22.61
CA ARG A 42 26.72 -21.92 22.06
C ARG A 42 27.03 -21.95 20.55
N THR A 43 26.81 -20.81 19.92
CA THR A 43 27.22 -20.51 18.54
C THR A 43 28.53 -19.72 18.57
N LEU A 44 29.51 -20.14 17.77
CA LEU A 44 30.77 -19.42 17.56
C LEU A 44 30.64 -18.52 16.33
N ASN A 45 30.87 -17.23 16.54
CA ASN A 45 30.87 -16.23 15.46
C ASN A 45 32.28 -16.09 14.86
N ALA A 46 32.39 -15.33 13.76
CA ALA A 46 33.65 -15.08 13.08
C ALA A 46 34.77 -14.61 14.03
N GLY A 47 35.97 -15.17 13.85
CA GLY A 47 37.14 -14.85 14.66
C GLY A 47 37.71 -16.03 15.43
N LEU A 48 38.60 -15.71 16.38
CA LEU A 48 39.29 -16.69 17.23
C LEU A 48 38.37 -17.12 18.37
N ASN A 49 38.05 -18.42 18.43
CA ASN A 49 37.18 -18.99 19.44
C ASN A 49 37.91 -20.11 20.19
N ILE A 50 37.62 -20.25 21.49
CA ILE A 50 38.20 -21.28 22.35
C ILE A 50 37.13 -22.33 22.61
N VAL A 51 37.39 -23.60 22.30
CA VAL A 51 36.52 -24.75 22.60
C VAL A 51 37.25 -25.72 23.53
N VAL A 52 36.51 -26.46 24.37
CA VAL A 52 37.12 -27.47 25.22
C VAL A 52 37.32 -28.75 24.41
N PRO A 53 38.56 -29.12 24.04
CA PRO A 53 38.80 -30.28 23.20
C PRO A 53 38.27 -31.56 23.89
N PHE A 54 37.81 -32.52 23.09
CA PHE A 54 37.22 -33.81 23.51
C PHE A 54 35.85 -33.74 24.20
N ILE A 55 35.48 -32.60 24.80
CA ILE A 55 34.17 -32.38 25.43
C ILE A 55 33.22 -31.64 24.49
N ASP A 56 33.72 -30.60 23.84
CA ASP A 56 32.99 -29.81 22.85
C ASP A 56 33.22 -30.39 21.44
N SER A 57 32.15 -30.59 20.68
CA SER A 57 32.16 -30.97 19.27
C SER A 57 31.51 -29.90 18.42
N ILE A 58 32.11 -29.56 17.28
CA ILE A 58 31.49 -28.68 16.28
C ILE A 58 30.64 -29.54 15.35
N ARG A 59 29.33 -29.32 15.34
CA ARG A 59 28.40 -30.09 14.49
C ARG A 59 28.41 -29.58 13.06
N ASN A 60 27.89 -28.37 12.85
CA ASN A 60 27.78 -27.77 11.52
C ASN A 60 28.44 -26.39 11.49
N ARG A 61 29.08 -26.08 10.35
CA ARG A 61 29.45 -24.72 9.98
C ARG A 61 28.40 -24.19 9.00
N VAL A 62 27.79 -23.09 9.36
CA VAL A 62 26.70 -22.45 8.62
C VAL A 62 27.24 -21.21 7.94
N ASP A 63 27.06 -21.12 6.64
CA ASP A 63 27.39 -19.93 5.86
C ASP A 63 26.29 -18.89 6.04
N LEU A 64 26.65 -17.70 6.50
CA LEU A 64 25.72 -16.60 6.79
C LEU A 64 25.56 -15.65 5.60
N ARG A 65 26.31 -15.85 4.52
CA ARG A 65 26.19 -15.04 3.30
C ARG A 65 24.88 -15.32 2.60
N GLU A 66 24.47 -14.38 1.76
CA GLU A 66 23.37 -14.60 0.83
C GLU A 66 23.71 -15.73 -0.14
N GLN A 67 22.78 -16.66 -0.28
CA GLN A 67 22.88 -17.82 -1.14
C GLN A 67 21.75 -17.81 -2.16
N VAL A 68 22.06 -18.27 -3.36
CA VAL A 68 21.14 -18.34 -4.49
C VAL A 68 20.90 -19.80 -4.80
N VAL A 69 19.63 -20.24 -4.70
CA VAL A 69 19.25 -21.61 -5.01
C VAL A 69 18.18 -21.61 -6.11
N PRO A 70 18.46 -22.19 -7.29
CA PRO A 70 17.45 -22.43 -8.30
C PRO A 70 16.65 -23.70 -7.95
N PHE A 71 15.34 -23.64 -8.13
CA PHE A 71 14.46 -24.80 -8.03
C PHE A 71 14.01 -25.26 -9.42
N PRO A 72 13.84 -26.58 -9.63
CA PRO A 72 13.46 -27.12 -10.92
C PRO A 72 12.05 -26.65 -11.34
N PRO A 73 11.75 -26.62 -12.65
CA PRO A 73 10.42 -26.35 -13.17
C PRO A 73 9.34 -27.20 -12.50
N GLN A 74 8.29 -26.56 -12.00
CA GLN A 74 7.15 -27.25 -11.41
C GLN A 74 5.88 -26.97 -12.20
N PRO A 75 5.05 -27.99 -12.51
CA PRO A 75 3.78 -27.80 -13.17
C PRO A 75 2.75 -27.22 -12.20
N VAL A 76 2.14 -26.10 -12.58
CA VAL A 76 1.09 -25.43 -11.83
C VAL A 76 -0.13 -25.20 -12.71
N THR A 77 -1.32 -25.44 -12.18
CA THR A 77 -2.58 -25.23 -12.90
C THR A 77 -3.10 -23.82 -12.64
N THR A 78 -3.38 -23.07 -13.69
CA THR A 78 -4.04 -21.75 -13.63
C THR A 78 -5.54 -21.88 -13.40
N GLN A 79 -6.22 -20.76 -13.13
CA GLN A 79 -7.67 -20.71 -12.96
C GLN A 79 -8.45 -21.23 -14.18
N ASP A 80 -7.91 -21.05 -15.39
CA ASP A 80 -8.50 -21.54 -16.64
C ASP A 80 -8.19 -23.01 -16.93
N ASN A 81 -7.70 -23.75 -15.92
CA ASN A 81 -7.33 -25.15 -16.00
C ASN A 81 -6.21 -25.44 -17.03
N LEU A 82 -5.29 -24.49 -17.23
CA LEU A 82 -4.10 -24.65 -18.06
C LEU A 82 -2.90 -24.96 -17.18
N VAL A 83 -2.08 -25.94 -17.57
CA VAL A 83 -0.86 -26.30 -16.84
C VAL A 83 0.31 -25.49 -17.39
N VAL A 84 0.91 -24.67 -16.54
CA VAL A 84 2.11 -23.88 -16.83
C VAL A 84 3.30 -24.40 -16.04
N SER A 85 4.48 -24.46 -16.66
CA SER A 85 5.72 -24.82 -15.96
C SER A 85 6.40 -23.55 -15.46
N THR A 86 6.72 -23.50 -14.18
CA THR A 86 7.31 -22.32 -13.55
C THR A 86 8.63 -22.65 -12.87
N ASP A 87 9.67 -21.89 -13.23
CA ASP A 87 11.02 -22.01 -12.66
C ASP A 87 11.26 -20.84 -11.71
N THR A 88 11.85 -21.11 -10.54
CA THR A 88 12.09 -20.08 -9.54
C THR A 88 13.51 -20.09 -9.01
N VAL A 89 13.98 -18.91 -8.61
CA VAL A 89 15.26 -18.74 -7.94
C VAL A 89 15.03 -17.98 -6.64
N ILE A 90 15.48 -18.55 -5.53
CA ILE A 90 15.33 -17.96 -4.20
C ILE A 90 16.69 -17.50 -3.68
N TYR A 91 16.72 -16.24 -3.23
CA TYR A 91 17.85 -15.61 -2.55
C TYR A 91 17.54 -15.58 -1.06
N TYR A 92 18.32 -16.31 -0.28
CA TYR A 92 18.13 -16.39 1.17
C TYR A 92 19.46 -16.24 1.90
N GLN A 93 19.38 -15.83 3.16
CA GLN A 93 20.53 -15.78 4.07
C GLN A 93 20.14 -16.39 5.41
N VAL A 94 21.08 -17.08 6.05
CA VAL A 94 20.88 -17.59 7.41
C VAL A 94 21.19 -16.46 8.39
N THR A 95 20.18 -16.05 9.15
CA THR A 95 20.30 -15.00 10.18
C THR A 95 20.60 -15.59 11.56
N ASP A 96 20.08 -16.79 11.86
CA ASP A 96 20.38 -17.54 13.08
C ASP A 96 20.79 -18.98 12.75
N ALA A 97 22.09 -19.26 12.89
CA ALA A 97 22.67 -20.57 12.64
C ALA A 97 22.15 -21.67 13.58
N ARG A 98 21.75 -21.31 14.81
CA ARG A 98 21.20 -22.29 15.76
C ARG A 98 19.82 -22.73 15.29
N ALA A 99 18.93 -21.77 15.02
CA ALA A 99 17.59 -22.05 14.54
C ALA A 99 17.64 -22.86 13.24
N ALA A 100 18.50 -22.50 12.29
CA ALA A 100 18.67 -23.21 11.03
C ALA A 100 19.16 -24.66 11.18
N THR A 101 19.80 -24.98 12.31
CA THR A 101 20.36 -26.32 12.59
C THR A 101 19.40 -27.22 13.36
N TYR A 102 18.50 -26.65 14.19
CA TYR A 102 17.67 -27.43 15.12
C TYR A 102 16.16 -27.28 14.89
N GLU A 103 15.68 -26.17 14.31
CA GLU A 103 14.25 -25.93 14.09
C GLU A 103 13.75 -26.59 12.79
N VAL A 104 14.65 -26.98 11.89
CA VAL A 104 14.32 -27.64 10.62
C VAL A 104 15.41 -28.63 10.20
N ALA A 105 14.98 -29.80 9.69
CA ALA A 105 15.91 -30.86 9.27
C ALA A 105 16.70 -30.51 8.00
N SER A 106 16.03 -29.91 7.01
CA SER A 106 16.65 -29.38 5.79
C SER A 106 15.85 -28.16 5.35
N TYR A 107 16.39 -26.97 5.65
CA TYR A 107 15.72 -25.74 5.27
C TYR A 107 15.63 -25.55 3.76
N ILE A 108 16.59 -26.06 2.97
CA ILE A 108 16.56 -25.96 1.51
C ILE A 108 15.34 -26.71 0.96
N GLN A 109 15.12 -27.94 1.41
CA GLN A 109 13.95 -28.73 1.02
C GLN A 109 12.65 -28.11 1.52
N ALA A 110 12.65 -27.54 2.73
CA ALA A 110 11.48 -26.90 3.28
C ALA A 110 11.09 -25.63 2.49
N ILE A 111 12.07 -24.81 2.10
CA ILE A 111 11.88 -23.65 1.22
C ILE A 111 11.34 -24.10 -0.14
N GLU A 112 11.86 -25.18 -0.72
CA GLU A 112 11.35 -25.75 -1.97
C GLU A 112 9.86 -26.10 -1.86
N GLN A 113 9.47 -26.87 -0.82
CA GLN A 113 8.07 -27.28 -0.64
C GLN A 113 7.13 -26.10 -0.39
N LEU A 114 7.58 -25.10 0.38
CA LEU A 114 6.82 -23.87 0.58
C LEU A 114 6.68 -23.10 -0.73
N THR A 115 7.73 -23.07 -1.56
CA THR A 115 7.70 -22.42 -2.88
C THR A 115 6.67 -23.08 -3.78
N VAL A 116 6.69 -24.42 -3.88
CA VAL A 116 5.70 -25.18 -4.69
C VAL A 116 4.27 -24.92 -4.23
N THR A 117 4.03 -24.99 -2.92
CA THR A 117 2.69 -24.79 -2.35
C THR A 117 2.20 -23.36 -2.59
N THR A 118 3.08 -22.38 -2.42
CA THR A 118 2.76 -20.97 -2.60
C THR A 118 2.49 -20.63 -4.06
N LEU A 119 3.32 -21.12 -4.98
CA LEU A 119 3.09 -20.96 -6.42
C LEU A 119 1.77 -21.56 -6.85
N ARG A 120 1.43 -22.77 -6.36
CA ARG A 120 0.14 -23.42 -6.64
C ARG A 120 -1.04 -22.57 -6.20
N ASN A 121 -0.95 -21.97 -5.01
CA ASN A 121 -2.03 -21.14 -4.48
C ASN A 121 -2.16 -19.80 -5.22
N ILE A 122 -1.04 -19.15 -5.56
CA ILE A 122 -1.06 -17.84 -6.25
C ILE A 122 -1.52 -18.02 -7.69
N ILE A 123 -0.86 -18.88 -8.46
CA ILE A 123 -1.14 -19.09 -9.89
C ILE A 123 -2.50 -19.77 -10.08
N GLY A 124 -2.92 -20.66 -9.16
CA GLY A 124 -4.24 -21.29 -9.20
C GLY A 124 -5.40 -20.30 -9.11
N GLY A 125 -5.18 -19.10 -8.55
CA GLY A 125 -6.16 -18.02 -8.50
C GLY A 125 -6.06 -17.00 -9.64
N MET A 126 -5.21 -17.23 -10.64
CA MET A 126 -4.98 -16.33 -11.78
C MET A 126 -5.28 -17.03 -13.10
N ASP A 127 -5.83 -16.30 -14.07
CA ASP A 127 -5.91 -16.73 -15.46
C ASP A 127 -4.52 -16.76 -16.12
N LEU A 128 -4.41 -17.37 -17.31
CA LEU A 128 -3.11 -17.49 -17.99
C LEU A 128 -2.52 -16.11 -18.35
N GLU A 129 -3.34 -15.16 -18.78
CA GLU A 129 -2.90 -13.84 -19.25
C GLU A 129 -2.26 -13.02 -18.11
N ARG A 130 -2.94 -12.98 -16.96
CA ARG A 130 -2.47 -12.35 -15.73
C ARG A 130 -1.24 -13.06 -15.20
N THR A 131 -1.19 -14.39 -15.24
CA THR A 131 0.00 -15.14 -14.82
C THR A 131 1.25 -14.73 -15.63
N LEU A 132 1.11 -14.51 -16.93
CA LEU A 132 2.23 -14.11 -17.80
C LEU A 132 2.62 -12.63 -17.65
N THR A 133 1.68 -11.76 -17.26
CA THR A 133 1.88 -10.31 -17.19
C THR A 133 2.20 -9.80 -15.77
N SER A 134 1.76 -10.50 -14.72
CA SER A 134 1.91 -10.12 -13.30
C SER A 134 3.13 -10.77 -12.61
N ARG A 135 4.29 -10.85 -13.27
CA ARG A 135 5.50 -11.49 -12.68
C ARG A 135 5.95 -10.83 -11.36
N GLU A 136 5.86 -9.50 -11.28
CA GLU A 136 6.27 -8.73 -10.09
C GLU A 136 5.33 -8.99 -8.90
N GLU A 137 4.03 -9.11 -9.16
CA GLU A 137 3.00 -9.46 -8.17
C GLU A 137 3.30 -10.84 -7.57
N ILE A 138 3.62 -11.82 -8.41
CA ILE A 138 3.94 -13.19 -7.98
C ILE A 138 5.26 -13.22 -7.20
N ASN A 139 6.30 -12.52 -7.67
CA ASN A 139 7.59 -12.42 -6.98
C ASN A 139 7.44 -11.82 -5.58
N ALA A 140 6.69 -10.73 -5.45
CA ALA A 140 6.46 -10.05 -4.18
C ALA A 140 5.67 -10.92 -3.20
N ALA A 141 4.59 -11.56 -3.67
CA ALA A 141 3.79 -12.47 -2.86
C ALA A 141 4.58 -13.70 -2.42
N LEU A 142 5.35 -14.31 -3.32
CA LEU A 142 6.20 -15.46 -3.02
C LEU A 142 7.27 -15.11 -1.98
N ARG A 143 7.95 -13.96 -2.13
CA ARG A 143 8.94 -13.48 -1.15
C ARG A 143 8.30 -13.30 0.24
N GLY A 144 7.15 -12.63 0.32
CA GLY A 144 6.49 -12.35 1.60
C GLY A 144 6.12 -13.61 2.37
N VAL A 145 5.48 -14.58 1.70
CA VAL A 145 5.09 -15.85 2.32
C VAL A 145 6.30 -16.68 2.74
N LEU A 146 7.34 -16.75 1.88
CA LEU A 146 8.55 -17.50 2.20
C LEU A 146 9.32 -16.88 3.36
N ASP A 147 9.48 -15.55 3.40
CA ASP A 147 10.22 -14.87 4.48
C ASP A 147 9.54 -15.05 5.84
N GLU A 148 8.22 -14.86 5.90
CA GLU A 148 7.44 -15.06 7.14
C GLU A 148 7.54 -16.51 7.65
N ALA A 149 7.38 -17.49 6.76
CA ALA A 149 7.41 -18.90 7.14
C ALA A 149 8.83 -19.37 7.55
N THR A 150 9.85 -18.91 6.85
CA THR A 150 11.25 -19.32 7.06
C THR A 150 11.94 -18.58 8.20
N GLY A 151 11.39 -17.45 8.66
CA GLY A 151 11.91 -16.69 9.80
C GLY A 151 12.02 -17.52 11.09
N LYS A 152 11.10 -18.48 11.30
CA LYS A 152 11.15 -19.41 12.45
C LYS A 152 12.35 -20.36 12.42
N TRP A 153 12.93 -20.58 11.25
CA TRP A 153 14.12 -21.39 11.04
C TRP A 153 15.40 -20.56 11.05
N GLY A 154 15.35 -19.28 11.41
CA GLY A 154 16.52 -18.40 11.37
C GLY A 154 16.99 -18.10 9.96
N ILE A 155 16.08 -18.09 8.99
CA ILE A 155 16.37 -17.82 7.59
C ILE A 155 15.57 -16.61 7.16
N ARG A 156 16.22 -15.73 6.40
CA ARG A 156 15.59 -14.58 5.77
C ARG A 156 15.62 -14.76 4.26
N VAL A 157 14.47 -14.60 3.62
CA VAL A 157 14.34 -14.64 2.16
C VAL A 157 14.37 -13.20 1.65
N ASN A 158 15.53 -12.80 1.10
CA ASN A 158 15.74 -11.45 0.61
C ASN A 158 14.99 -11.23 -0.71
N ARG A 159 14.90 -12.26 -1.56
CA ARG A 159 14.27 -12.15 -2.88
C ARG A 159 13.80 -13.50 -3.42
N ALA A 160 12.69 -13.49 -4.15
CA ALA A 160 12.18 -14.62 -4.92
C ALA A 160 11.90 -14.14 -6.35
N GLU A 161 12.46 -14.84 -7.34
CA GLU A 161 12.31 -14.47 -8.75
C GLU A 161 11.81 -15.65 -9.59
N LEU A 162 10.73 -15.42 -10.34
CA LEU A 162 10.32 -16.30 -11.43
C LEU A 162 11.29 -16.14 -12.61
N LYS A 163 11.93 -17.23 -13.02
CA LYS A 163 12.85 -17.25 -14.15
C LYS A 163 12.11 -17.35 -15.49
N ALA A 164 11.13 -18.24 -15.55
CA ALA A 164 10.27 -18.44 -16.72
C ALA A 164 8.91 -18.97 -16.30
N ILE A 165 7.89 -18.63 -17.10
CA ILE A 165 6.55 -19.22 -17.05
C ILE A 165 6.27 -19.73 -18.45
N GLU A 166 6.26 -21.04 -18.61
CA GLU A 166 6.09 -21.68 -19.91
C GLU A 166 4.66 -22.21 -20.05
N PRO A 167 3.86 -21.63 -20.97
CA PRO A 167 2.53 -22.15 -21.27
C PRO A 167 2.61 -23.48 -22.04
N PRO A 168 1.55 -24.28 -22.04
CA PRO A 168 1.53 -25.54 -22.77
C PRO A 168 1.60 -25.30 -24.28
N THR A 169 2.27 -26.21 -24.99
CA THR A 169 2.58 -26.09 -26.43
C THR A 169 1.36 -25.96 -27.33
N SER A 170 0.18 -26.36 -26.85
CA SER A 170 -1.10 -26.23 -27.56
C SER A 170 -1.58 -24.78 -27.76
N ILE A 171 -1.16 -23.86 -26.90
CA ILE A 171 -1.69 -22.48 -26.84
C ILE A 171 -0.61 -21.41 -27.08
N GLN A 172 0.67 -21.77 -26.97
CA GLN A 172 1.83 -20.87 -27.20
C GLN A 172 1.68 -19.99 -28.46
N GLY A 173 1.47 -20.61 -29.62
CA GLY A 173 1.42 -19.88 -30.89
C GLY A 173 0.20 -18.97 -31.07
N SER A 174 -0.88 -19.17 -30.31
CA SER A 174 -2.08 -18.32 -30.37
C SER A 174 -1.99 -17.14 -29.39
N VAL A 175 -1.45 -17.38 -28.19
CA VAL A 175 -1.21 -16.32 -27.18
C VAL A 175 -0.14 -15.35 -27.64
N GLU A 176 0.95 -15.81 -28.26
CA GLU A 176 2.00 -14.93 -28.79
C GLU A 176 1.45 -13.98 -29.87
N ARG A 177 0.60 -14.49 -30.76
CA ARG A 177 -0.05 -13.68 -31.81
C ARG A 177 -1.00 -12.64 -31.21
N GLN A 178 -1.78 -13.01 -30.20
CA GLN A 178 -2.70 -12.10 -29.52
C GLN A 178 -1.95 -11.00 -28.73
N MET A 179 -0.92 -11.38 -27.96
CA MET A 179 -0.09 -10.44 -27.20
C MET A 179 0.64 -9.44 -28.10
N ARG A 180 1.11 -9.90 -29.26
CA ARG A 180 1.74 -9.01 -30.26
C ARG A 180 0.72 -8.03 -30.84
N ALA A 181 -0.46 -8.52 -31.23
CA ALA A 181 -1.52 -7.67 -31.74
C ALA A 181 -1.97 -6.60 -30.73
N ASP A 182 -2.04 -6.93 -29.44
CA ASP A 182 -2.41 -5.98 -28.40
C ASP A 182 -1.32 -4.95 -28.10
N ARG A 183 -0.05 -5.35 -28.13
CA ARG A 183 1.08 -4.40 -28.05
C ARG A 183 1.10 -3.45 -29.24
N ASP A 184 0.90 -3.96 -30.45
CA ASP A 184 0.88 -3.16 -31.68
C ASP A 184 -0.28 -2.15 -31.66
N LYS A 185 -1.46 -2.56 -31.18
CA LYS A 185 -2.60 -1.64 -30.97
C LYS A 185 -2.29 -0.54 -29.95
N ARG A 186 -1.70 -0.89 -28.80
CA ARG A 186 -1.35 0.10 -27.76
C ARG A 186 -0.29 1.07 -28.24
N ALA A 187 0.72 0.57 -28.96
CA ALA A 187 1.76 1.41 -29.57
C ALA A 187 1.18 2.38 -30.60
N ALA A 188 0.26 1.91 -31.46
CA ALA A 188 -0.41 2.77 -32.43
C ALA A 188 -1.25 3.88 -31.78
N ILE A 189 -1.97 3.58 -30.69
CA ILE A 189 -2.75 4.59 -29.94
C ILE A 189 -1.82 5.64 -29.31
N LEU A 190 -0.75 5.21 -28.64
CA LEU A 190 0.23 6.11 -28.03
C LEU A 190 0.90 7.02 -29.06
N GLN A 191 1.23 6.48 -30.24
CA GLN A 191 1.81 7.26 -31.32
C GLN A 191 0.83 8.30 -31.88
N ALA A 192 -0.43 7.93 -32.10
CA ALA A 192 -1.47 8.86 -32.53
C ALA A 192 -1.72 9.99 -31.51
N GLU A 193 -1.62 9.68 -30.21
CA GLU A 193 -1.77 10.65 -29.13
C GLU A 193 -0.56 11.60 -29.03
N GLY A 194 0.66 11.08 -29.22
CA GLY A 194 1.89 11.87 -29.31
C GLY A 194 1.92 12.80 -30.52
N GLU A 195 1.50 12.33 -31.70
CA GLU A 195 1.37 13.16 -32.90
C GLU A 195 0.35 14.30 -32.71
N LYS A 196 -0.78 14.00 -32.04
CA LYS A 196 -1.79 15.01 -31.71
C LYS A 196 -1.27 16.06 -30.73
N GLN A 197 -0.51 15.66 -29.71
CA GLN A 197 0.13 16.59 -28.77
C GLN A 197 1.19 17.46 -29.46
N ALA A 198 2.02 16.88 -30.31
CA ALA A 198 3.02 17.63 -31.08
C ALA A 198 2.38 18.66 -32.02
N ALA A 199 1.27 18.31 -32.68
CA ALA A 199 0.53 19.24 -33.53
C ALA A 199 -0.10 20.39 -32.74
N LEU A 200 -0.63 20.12 -31.54
CA LEU A 200 -1.18 21.15 -30.65
C LEU A 200 -0.11 22.10 -30.15
N LEU A 201 1.02 21.58 -29.66
CA LEU A 201 2.13 22.39 -29.17
C LEU A 201 2.70 23.29 -30.30
N LYS A 202 2.80 22.75 -31.52
CA LYS A 202 3.22 23.52 -32.70
C LYS A 202 2.25 24.64 -33.04
N ALA A 203 0.94 24.36 -33.03
CA ALA A 203 -0.08 25.38 -33.28
C ALA A 203 -0.12 26.47 -32.18
N GLU A 204 0.15 26.10 -30.93
CA GLU A 204 0.28 27.04 -29.81
C GLU A 204 1.54 27.90 -29.95
N THR A 205 2.68 27.29 -30.28
CA THR A 205 3.93 28.01 -30.56
C THR A 205 3.76 28.99 -31.73
N GLU A 206 3.10 28.58 -32.82
CA GLU A 206 2.81 29.45 -33.98
C GLU A 206 1.90 30.62 -33.60
N ARG A 207 0.91 30.41 -32.71
CA ARG A 207 0.04 31.46 -32.18
C ARG A 207 0.79 32.42 -31.27
N GLU A 208 1.68 31.92 -30.42
CA GLU A 208 2.47 32.73 -29.50
C GLU A 208 3.48 33.59 -30.26
N VAL A 209 4.15 33.03 -31.26
CA VAL A 209 5.00 33.78 -32.20
C VAL A 209 4.19 34.82 -32.98
N ALA A 210 3.00 34.47 -33.47
CA ALA A 210 2.12 35.41 -34.17
C ALA A 210 1.61 36.53 -33.24
N ALA A 211 1.32 36.24 -31.97
CA ALA A 211 0.89 37.22 -30.98
C ALA A 211 2.01 38.20 -30.60
N ILE A 212 3.25 37.72 -30.49
CA ILE A 212 4.44 38.57 -30.27
C ILE A 212 4.68 39.49 -31.47
N LEU A 213 4.47 39.00 -32.70
CA LEU A 213 4.57 39.80 -33.92
C LEU A 213 3.41 40.79 -34.09
N ALA A 214 2.23 40.48 -33.56
CA ALA A 214 1.03 41.31 -33.65
C ALA A 214 0.85 42.29 -32.47
N GLY A 215 1.72 42.27 -31.46
CA GLY A 215 1.69 43.10 -30.25
C GLY A 215 2.06 44.58 -30.44
N GLY A 216 1.78 45.17 -31.60
CA GLY A 216 1.86 46.61 -31.87
C GLY A 216 0.46 47.20 -32.11
N SER A 217 -0.10 47.84 -31.08
CA SER A 217 -1.30 48.70 -31.08
C SER A 217 -2.70 48.05 -31.17
N GLY A 218 -3.50 48.33 -30.12
CA GLY A 218 -4.87 48.85 -30.31
C GLY A 218 -6.06 47.89 -30.23
N ALA A 219 -6.75 47.95 -29.09
CA ALA A 219 -8.22 47.93 -28.90
C ALA A 219 -9.11 46.84 -29.55
N THR A 220 -9.72 46.03 -28.66
CA THR A 220 -11.10 45.50 -28.65
C THR A 220 -11.86 45.30 -29.97
N ARG A 221 -12.24 44.05 -30.26
CA ARG A 221 -13.61 43.66 -30.64
C ARG A 221 -13.83 42.15 -30.52
N SER A 222 -14.89 41.80 -29.81
CA SER A 222 -15.37 40.45 -29.52
C SER A 222 -16.18 39.90 -30.69
N THR A 223 -15.93 38.64 -31.06
CA THR A 223 -16.81 37.81 -31.90
C THR A 223 -16.84 36.38 -31.32
N PRO A 224 -17.96 35.64 -31.44
CA PRO A 224 -18.30 34.54 -30.54
C PRO A 224 -17.56 33.23 -30.89
N GLN A 225 -17.04 32.56 -29.87
CA GLN A 225 -16.37 31.26 -29.98
C GLN A 225 -17.37 30.10 -30.11
N SER A 226 -17.14 29.25 -31.11
CA SER A 226 -17.67 27.88 -31.19
C SER A 226 -17.22 27.05 -29.97
N PRO A 227 -18.01 26.05 -29.52
CA PRO A 227 -17.86 25.45 -28.21
C PRO A 227 -16.55 24.66 -28.10
N VAL A 228 -15.70 25.09 -27.17
CA VAL A 228 -14.52 24.35 -26.72
C VAL A 228 -15.01 23.04 -26.09
N ARG A 229 -14.59 21.90 -26.63
CA ARG A 229 -14.73 20.61 -25.93
C ARG A 229 -13.99 20.74 -24.61
N ALA A 230 -14.73 20.67 -23.50
CA ALA A 230 -14.17 20.76 -22.16
C ALA A 230 -13.06 19.70 -21.97
N SER A 231 -11.87 20.14 -21.59
CA SER A 231 -10.85 19.25 -21.04
C SER A 231 -11.44 18.53 -19.82
N PRO A 232 -11.19 17.24 -19.62
CA PRO A 232 -11.67 16.53 -18.43
C PRO A 232 -11.12 17.22 -17.18
N VAL A 233 -11.99 17.44 -16.20
CA VAL A 233 -11.59 17.94 -14.87
C VAL A 233 -10.60 16.92 -14.30
N PRO A 234 -9.45 17.34 -13.75
CA PRO A 234 -8.49 16.42 -13.14
C PRO A 234 -9.18 15.49 -12.14
N GLY A 235 -8.88 14.20 -12.20
CA GLY A 235 -9.50 13.18 -11.33
C GLY A 235 -10.84 12.60 -11.83
N HIS A 236 -11.45 13.13 -12.90
CA HIS A 236 -12.66 12.55 -13.49
C HIS A 236 -12.29 11.66 -14.69
N GLN A 237 -12.47 10.35 -14.55
CA GLN A 237 -12.28 9.42 -15.65
C GLN A 237 -13.61 9.18 -16.39
N PRO A 238 -13.60 8.99 -17.72
CA PRO A 238 -14.81 8.63 -18.44
C PRO A 238 -15.37 7.29 -17.94
N LEU A 239 -16.70 7.16 -17.97
CA LEU A 239 -17.35 5.88 -17.71
C LEU A 239 -16.97 4.85 -18.78
N LEU A 240 -16.64 3.64 -18.36
CA LEU A 240 -16.40 2.51 -19.25
C LEU A 240 -17.71 2.01 -19.88
N GLN A 241 -17.59 1.09 -20.84
CA GLN A 241 -18.75 0.50 -21.51
C GLN A 241 -19.66 -0.26 -20.53
N ASP A 242 -19.04 -1.03 -19.62
CA ASP A 242 -19.74 -1.89 -18.65
C ASP A 242 -20.16 -1.17 -17.37
N ASP A 243 -19.79 0.10 -17.22
CA ASP A 243 -20.22 0.89 -16.07
C ASP A 243 -21.73 1.19 -16.15
N PRO A 244 -22.44 1.13 -15.01
CA PRO A 244 -23.83 1.53 -14.97
C PRO A 244 -23.96 3.00 -15.40
N ARG A 245 -24.98 3.29 -16.22
CA ARG A 245 -25.31 4.68 -16.58
C ARG A 245 -26.16 5.36 -15.52
N ARG A 246 -26.84 4.57 -14.68
CA ARG A 246 -27.68 5.05 -13.59
C ARG A 246 -27.59 4.11 -12.40
N ILE A 247 -27.59 4.68 -11.21
CA ILE A 247 -27.74 3.96 -9.94
C ILE A 247 -28.78 4.70 -9.11
N GLY A 248 -29.81 4.00 -8.65
CA GLY A 248 -30.99 4.62 -8.05
C GLY A 248 -31.57 5.72 -8.95
N ARG A 249 -31.70 6.93 -8.41
CA ARG A 249 -32.17 8.11 -9.17
C ARG A 249 -31.07 8.90 -9.88
N TYR A 250 -29.80 8.53 -9.69
CA TYR A 250 -28.65 9.31 -10.13
C TYR A 250 -28.17 8.86 -11.51
N HIS A 251 -27.97 9.83 -12.41
CA HIS A 251 -27.31 9.60 -13.70
C HIS A 251 -25.81 9.74 -13.52
N LEU A 252 -25.05 8.71 -13.86
CA LEU A 252 -23.61 8.69 -13.70
C LEU A 252 -22.94 9.38 -14.89
N THR A 253 -21.95 10.22 -14.62
CA THR A 253 -21.28 11.05 -15.64
C THR A 253 -19.78 10.79 -15.75
N ALA A 254 -19.15 10.33 -14.66
CA ALA A 254 -17.72 10.01 -14.63
C ALA A 254 -17.42 9.00 -13.53
N ARG A 255 -16.25 8.37 -13.60
CA ARG A 255 -15.66 7.62 -12.48
C ARG A 255 -14.74 8.56 -11.71
N LEU A 256 -14.86 8.54 -10.38
CA LEU A 256 -14.00 9.29 -9.46
C LEU A 256 -12.88 8.41 -8.89
N GLY A 257 -13.11 7.10 -8.80
CA GLY A 257 -12.11 6.15 -8.33
C GLY A 257 -12.61 4.71 -8.27
N GLN A 258 -11.69 3.77 -8.09
CA GLN A 258 -11.98 2.36 -7.87
C GLN A 258 -11.12 1.85 -6.72
N GLY A 259 -11.74 1.15 -5.77
CA GLY A 259 -11.07 0.56 -4.61
C GLY A 259 -11.53 -0.87 -4.35
N GLY A 260 -10.98 -1.51 -3.32
CA GLY A 260 -11.25 -2.91 -3.02
C GLY A 260 -12.74 -3.25 -2.85
N MET A 261 -13.53 -2.31 -2.32
CA MET A 261 -14.97 -2.51 -2.05
C MET A 261 -15.88 -2.17 -3.22
N GLY A 262 -15.41 -1.45 -4.24
CA GLY A 262 -16.31 -0.85 -5.21
C GLY A 262 -15.73 0.25 -6.08
N THR A 263 -16.60 0.79 -6.92
CA THR A 263 -16.30 1.94 -7.79
C THR A 263 -17.09 3.14 -7.31
N VAL A 264 -16.43 4.31 -7.28
CA VAL A 264 -17.06 5.59 -6.96
C VAL A 264 -17.28 6.36 -8.26
N TYR A 265 -18.52 6.77 -8.48
CA TYR A 265 -18.96 7.50 -9.66
C TYR A 265 -19.39 8.92 -9.30
N LEU A 266 -19.15 9.86 -10.20
CA LEU A 266 -19.81 11.15 -10.17
C LEU A 266 -21.23 10.96 -10.72
N GLY A 267 -22.23 11.35 -9.94
CA GLY A 267 -23.63 11.25 -10.31
C GLY A 267 -24.34 12.61 -10.26
N ARG A 268 -25.40 12.75 -11.06
CA ARG A 268 -26.34 13.87 -11.03
C ARG A 268 -27.72 13.39 -10.59
N SER A 269 -28.27 14.07 -9.58
CA SER A 269 -29.68 13.90 -9.21
C SER A 269 -30.61 14.49 -10.29
N PRO A 270 -31.92 14.17 -10.27
CA PRO A 270 -32.90 14.81 -11.16
C PRO A 270 -32.90 16.35 -11.04
N GLY A 271 -32.62 16.88 -9.85
CA GLY A 271 -32.46 18.31 -9.58
C GLY A 271 -31.06 18.86 -9.87
N GLN A 272 -30.25 18.18 -10.68
CA GLN A 272 -28.90 18.57 -11.10
C GLN A 272 -27.84 18.72 -10.00
N ARG A 273 -28.14 18.35 -8.75
CA ARG A 273 -27.13 18.26 -7.67
C ARG A 273 -26.14 17.14 -7.94
N LEU A 274 -24.85 17.43 -7.75
CA LEU A 274 -23.76 16.46 -7.87
C LEU A 274 -23.64 15.61 -6.60
N VAL A 275 -23.41 14.31 -6.78
CA VAL A 275 -23.18 13.34 -5.72
C VAL A 275 -22.03 12.41 -6.09
N ALA A 276 -21.34 11.89 -5.08
CA ALA A 276 -20.43 10.76 -5.26
C ALA A 276 -21.19 9.48 -4.91
N VAL A 277 -21.37 8.58 -5.89
CA VAL A 277 -22.10 7.32 -5.74
C VAL A 277 -21.11 6.17 -5.69
N LYS A 278 -20.98 5.54 -4.52
CA LYS A 278 -20.16 4.35 -4.30
C LYS A 278 -21.00 3.10 -4.51
N ALA A 279 -20.70 2.36 -5.57
CA ALA A 279 -21.33 1.07 -5.86
C ALA A 279 -20.46 -0.07 -5.31
N ILE A 280 -21.04 -0.93 -4.48
CA ILE A 280 -20.34 -2.05 -3.86
C ILE A 280 -20.22 -3.21 -4.85
N ARG A 281 -19.05 -3.88 -4.89
CA ARG A 281 -18.83 -5.02 -5.80
C ARG A 281 -19.81 -6.17 -5.47
N PRO A 282 -20.33 -6.88 -6.49
CA PRO A 282 -21.28 -7.98 -6.28
C PRO A 282 -20.81 -9.07 -5.31
N GLU A 283 -19.51 -9.33 -5.26
CA GLU A 283 -18.89 -10.31 -4.35
C GLU A 283 -19.12 -10.02 -2.86
N PHE A 284 -19.15 -8.74 -2.45
CA PHE A 284 -19.49 -8.35 -1.07
C PHE A 284 -21.01 -8.28 -0.87
N ALA A 285 -21.74 -7.87 -1.90
CA ALA A 285 -23.20 -7.80 -1.89
C ALA A 285 -23.88 -9.16 -1.67
N ALA A 286 -23.19 -10.26 -2.00
CA ALA A 286 -23.66 -11.62 -1.83
C ALA A 286 -23.59 -12.13 -0.37
N ASP A 287 -22.81 -11.50 0.53
CA ASP A 287 -22.71 -11.88 1.94
C ASP A 287 -23.84 -11.21 2.77
N PRO A 288 -24.80 -11.97 3.33
CA PRO A 288 -25.88 -11.39 4.15
C PRO A 288 -25.37 -10.64 5.38
N THR A 289 -24.28 -11.13 5.99
CA THR A 289 -23.65 -10.50 7.16
C THR A 289 -23.04 -9.15 6.81
N PHE A 290 -22.47 -9.05 5.61
CA PHE A 290 -22.01 -7.78 5.07
C PHE A 290 -23.18 -6.82 4.86
N ARG A 291 -24.28 -7.27 4.23
CA ARG A 291 -25.46 -6.41 3.96
C ARG A 291 -26.08 -5.84 5.24
N GLU A 292 -26.20 -6.65 6.29
CA GLU A 292 -26.74 -6.19 7.58
C GLU A 292 -25.84 -5.12 8.22
N ARG A 293 -24.53 -5.32 8.20
CA ARG A 293 -23.56 -4.33 8.71
C ARG A 293 -23.54 -3.06 7.87
N PHE A 294 -23.50 -3.22 6.54
CA PHE A 294 -23.55 -2.11 5.60
C PHE A 294 -24.80 -1.24 5.83
N ALA A 295 -25.97 -1.86 6.04
CA ALA A 295 -27.19 -1.15 6.40
C ALA A 295 -27.07 -0.38 7.73
N ARG A 296 -26.53 -1.03 8.78
CA ARG A 296 -26.33 -0.38 10.09
C ARG A 296 -25.35 0.81 10.01
N GLU A 297 -24.28 0.65 9.26
CA GLU A 297 -23.26 1.70 9.07
C GLU A 297 -23.81 2.87 8.24
N ILE A 298 -24.66 2.61 7.23
CA ILE A 298 -25.40 3.67 6.52
C ILE A 298 -26.29 4.46 7.48
N ASP A 299 -27.03 3.78 8.36
CA ASP A 299 -27.92 4.44 9.32
C ASP A 299 -27.14 5.24 10.39
N ALA A 300 -25.93 4.82 10.72
CA ALA A 300 -25.01 5.61 11.54
C ALA A 300 -24.45 6.80 10.75
N ALA A 301 -23.98 6.58 9.52
CA ALA A 301 -23.34 7.60 8.69
C ALA A 301 -24.29 8.74 8.31
N ARG A 302 -25.60 8.46 8.17
CA ARG A 302 -26.64 9.48 7.99
C ARG A 302 -26.75 10.47 9.16
N ARG A 303 -26.30 10.08 10.36
CA ARG A 303 -26.29 10.94 11.56
C ARG A 303 -25.01 11.76 11.69
N VAL A 304 -23.96 11.42 10.93
CA VAL A 304 -22.72 12.19 10.89
C VAL A 304 -22.98 13.49 10.13
N GLY A 305 -23.21 14.56 10.89
CA GLY A 305 -23.22 15.93 10.40
C GLY A 305 -21.93 16.65 10.80
N GLY A 306 -21.56 17.70 10.06
CA GLY A 306 -20.41 18.52 10.39
C GLY A 306 -19.86 19.27 9.19
N PHE A 307 -19.10 20.33 9.46
CA PHE A 307 -18.45 21.14 8.42
C PHE A 307 -17.24 20.44 7.77
N HIS A 308 -16.83 19.25 8.25
CA HIS A 308 -15.62 18.59 7.78
C HIS A 308 -15.82 17.14 7.28
N THR A 309 -17.07 16.72 7.09
CA THR A 309 -17.41 15.43 6.47
C THR A 309 -18.25 15.65 5.20
N ALA A 310 -18.33 14.64 4.34
CA ALA A 310 -19.30 14.60 3.25
C ALA A 310 -20.59 13.89 3.73
N PRO A 311 -21.74 14.58 3.81
CA PRO A 311 -22.97 13.99 4.33
C PRO A 311 -23.49 12.90 3.38
N VAL A 312 -24.08 11.86 3.98
CA VAL A 312 -24.81 10.83 3.24
C VAL A 312 -26.14 11.40 2.75
N VAL A 313 -26.35 11.40 1.45
CA VAL A 313 -27.54 11.97 0.79
C VAL A 313 -28.60 10.90 0.53
N ASP A 314 -28.17 9.71 0.11
CA ASP A 314 -29.06 8.61 -0.26
C ASP A 314 -28.30 7.28 -0.20
N ALA A 315 -29.00 6.16 -0.07
CA ALA A 315 -28.37 4.85 -0.07
C ALA A 315 -29.39 3.74 -0.32
N ASP A 316 -28.93 2.64 -0.91
CA ASP A 316 -29.66 1.38 -0.97
C ASP A 316 -28.73 0.23 -0.54
N SER A 317 -29.02 -0.37 0.61
CA SER A 317 -28.29 -1.53 1.13
C SER A 317 -28.94 -2.87 0.76
N ARG A 318 -30.16 -2.86 0.21
CA ARG A 318 -30.98 -4.06 0.00
C ARG A 318 -31.25 -4.39 -1.47
N GLY A 319 -30.93 -3.51 -2.41
CA GLY A 319 -30.95 -3.80 -3.84
C GLY A 319 -29.92 -4.85 -4.27
N ASP A 320 -30.00 -5.28 -5.53
CA ASP A 320 -29.07 -6.25 -6.14
C ASP A 320 -27.63 -5.72 -6.19
N LEU A 321 -27.49 -4.41 -6.38
CA LEU A 321 -26.24 -3.67 -6.32
C LEU A 321 -26.31 -2.68 -5.15
N PRO A 322 -25.81 -3.00 -3.94
CA PRO A 322 -25.78 -2.07 -2.84
C PRO A 322 -24.95 -0.84 -3.17
N TRP A 323 -25.44 0.35 -2.80
CA TRP A 323 -24.78 1.61 -3.08
C TRP A 323 -25.07 2.66 -2.02
N LEU A 324 -24.20 3.67 -1.99
CA LEU A 324 -24.28 4.85 -1.14
C LEU A 324 -24.00 6.09 -1.98
N ALA A 325 -24.77 7.15 -1.79
CA ALA A 325 -24.51 8.47 -2.35
C ALA A 325 -24.18 9.47 -1.23
N THR A 326 -23.04 10.13 -1.35
CA THR A 326 -22.68 11.30 -0.54
C THR A 326 -22.70 12.56 -1.38
N GLU A 327 -22.70 13.72 -0.74
CA GLU A 327 -22.44 14.98 -1.44
C GLU A 327 -21.09 14.90 -2.16
N TYR A 328 -21.05 15.38 -3.41
CA TYR A 328 -19.78 15.55 -4.12
C TYR A 328 -19.10 16.82 -3.63
N ILE A 329 -17.90 16.67 -3.06
CA ILE A 329 -17.08 17.81 -2.63
C ILE A 329 -16.13 18.17 -3.77
N PRO A 330 -16.24 19.38 -4.36
CA PRO A 330 -15.29 19.81 -5.37
C PRO A 330 -13.95 20.18 -4.72
N GLY A 331 -12.90 19.47 -5.12
CA GLY A 331 -11.52 19.72 -4.69
C GLY A 331 -10.62 18.53 -5.01
N PRO A 332 -9.29 18.74 -5.12
CA PRO A 332 -8.34 17.65 -5.22
C PRO A 332 -8.29 16.85 -3.90
N SER A 333 -7.89 15.58 -3.99
CA SER A 333 -7.52 14.84 -2.78
C SER A 333 -6.23 15.41 -2.18
N LEU A 334 -6.03 15.27 -0.87
CA LEU A 334 -4.76 15.63 -0.22
C LEU A 334 -3.61 14.83 -0.83
N HIS A 335 -3.86 13.58 -1.24
CA HIS A 335 -2.87 12.79 -2.00
C HIS A 335 -2.42 13.50 -3.29
N ASP A 336 -3.33 14.06 -4.07
CA ASP A 336 -3.00 14.80 -5.29
C ASP A 336 -2.25 16.09 -5.01
N VAL A 337 -2.65 16.80 -3.95
CA VAL A 337 -1.98 18.01 -3.48
C VAL A 337 -0.54 17.70 -3.09
N LEU A 338 -0.30 16.69 -2.25
CA LEU A 338 1.03 16.32 -1.79
C LEU A 338 1.92 15.81 -2.92
N ARG A 339 1.35 15.10 -3.91
CA ARG A 339 2.11 14.65 -5.09
C ARG A 339 2.61 15.82 -5.95
N GLN A 340 1.82 16.89 -6.08
CA GLN A 340 2.16 18.04 -6.92
C GLN A 340 2.97 19.11 -6.19
N GLN A 341 2.71 19.31 -4.90
CA GLN A 341 3.26 20.44 -4.12
C GLN A 341 4.30 19.99 -3.09
N GLY A 342 4.35 18.71 -2.72
CA GLY A 342 5.17 18.22 -1.62
C GLY A 342 4.66 18.69 -0.25
N ALA A 343 5.59 19.01 0.64
CA ALA A 343 5.30 19.43 2.02
C ALA A 343 4.46 20.72 2.07
N LEU A 344 3.48 20.75 2.96
CA LEU A 344 2.57 21.89 3.14
C LEU A 344 3.05 22.86 4.21
N PRO A 345 2.77 24.17 4.06
CA PRO A 345 3.10 25.17 5.08
C PRO A 345 2.41 24.90 6.41
N THR A 346 3.04 25.32 7.52
CA THR A 346 2.53 25.19 8.90
C THR A 346 1.07 25.62 9.07
N ARG A 347 0.65 26.70 8.41
CA ARG A 347 -0.73 27.21 8.48
C ARG A 347 -1.74 26.26 7.85
N THR A 348 -1.40 25.69 6.70
CA THR A 348 -2.22 24.70 6.00
C THR A 348 -2.27 23.41 6.80
N LEU A 349 -1.15 22.97 7.38
CA LEU A 349 -1.10 21.83 8.30
C LEU A 349 -2.00 22.01 9.51
N LEU A 350 -2.04 23.21 10.10
CA LEU A 350 -2.94 23.48 11.23
C LEU A 350 -4.41 23.35 10.84
N THR A 351 -4.79 23.93 9.71
CA THR A 351 -6.18 23.87 9.23
C THR A 351 -6.58 22.44 8.86
N LEU A 352 -5.65 21.67 8.28
CA LEU A 352 -5.82 20.22 8.08
C LEU A 352 -6.02 19.49 9.40
N ALA A 353 -5.14 19.72 10.37
CA ALA A 353 -5.16 19.03 11.65
C ALA A 353 -6.46 19.28 12.42
N VAL A 354 -6.89 20.55 12.53
CA VAL A 354 -8.14 20.92 13.19
C VAL A 354 -9.34 20.33 12.45
N GLY A 355 -9.46 20.57 11.14
CA GLY A 355 -10.63 20.09 10.39
C GLY A 355 -10.74 18.57 10.31
N ILE A 356 -9.63 17.83 10.22
CA ILE A 356 -9.67 16.35 10.26
C ILE A 356 -10.05 15.87 11.67
N ALA A 357 -9.53 16.50 12.74
CA ALA A 357 -9.90 16.14 14.10
C ALA A 357 -11.40 16.41 14.39
N GLU A 358 -11.96 17.53 13.92
CA GLU A 358 -13.41 17.81 14.01
C GLU A 358 -14.24 16.77 13.24
N ALA A 359 -13.78 16.36 12.05
CA ALA A 359 -14.43 15.30 11.29
C ALA A 359 -14.43 13.96 12.05
N LEU A 360 -13.28 13.58 12.63
CA LEU A 360 -13.17 12.35 13.42
C LEU A 360 -14.03 12.40 14.68
N GLU A 361 -14.09 13.54 15.36
CA GLU A 361 -14.99 13.73 16.51
C GLU A 361 -16.45 13.46 16.14
N GLY A 362 -16.94 14.05 15.04
CA GLY A 362 -18.32 13.85 14.57
C GLY A 362 -18.61 12.41 14.12
N ILE A 363 -17.64 11.76 13.48
CA ILE A 363 -17.74 10.34 13.07
C ILE A 363 -17.80 9.43 14.31
N HIS A 364 -16.88 9.63 15.26
CA HIS A 364 -16.76 8.81 16.47
C HIS A 364 -17.96 9.00 17.41
N ALA A 365 -18.52 10.21 17.49
CA ALA A 365 -19.73 10.49 18.26
C ALA A 365 -20.95 9.71 17.76
N CYS A 366 -20.97 9.31 16.49
CA CYS A 366 -22.01 8.46 15.89
C CYS A 366 -21.74 6.96 16.06
N GLY A 367 -20.66 6.57 16.74
CA GLY A 367 -20.24 5.18 16.94
C GLY A 367 -19.57 4.56 15.71
N ILE A 368 -19.09 5.37 14.76
CA ILE A 368 -18.39 4.91 13.56
C ILE A 368 -16.88 5.07 13.78
N ILE A 369 -16.09 4.13 13.26
CA ILE A 369 -14.64 4.26 13.15
C ILE A 369 -14.34 4.35 11.65
N HIS A 370 -13.52 5.31 11.22
CA HIS A 370 -13.21 5.50 9.81
C HIS A 370 -12.42 4.31 9.23
N ARG A 371 -11.40 3.81 9.94
CA ARG A 371 -10.59 2.60 9.64
C ARG A 371 -9.73 2.64 8.37
N ASP A 372 -9.78 3.72 7.59
CA ASP A 372 -9.02 3.89 6.33
C ASP A 372 -8.73 5.38 6.09
N LEU A 373 -8.45 6.13 7.17
CA LEU A 373 -8.06 7.54 7.03
C LEU A 373 -6.69 7.61 6.35
N LYS A 374 -6.62 8.35 5.24
CA LYS A 374 -5.41 8.53 4.42
C LYS A 374 -5.54 9.74 3.50
N PRO A 375 -4.46 10.22 2.88
CA PRO A 375 -4.50 11.43 2.06
C PRO A 375 -5.48 11.38 0.88
N SER A 376 -5.77 10.21 0.30
CA SER A 376 -6.76 10.08 -0.78
C SER A 376 -8.21 10.22 -0.31
N ASN A 377 -8.46 10.02 0.98
CA ASN A 377 -9.79 10.10 1.60
C ASN A 377 -10.03 11.46 2.29
N ILE A 378 -9.19 12.45 1.99
CA ILE A 378 -9.29 13.82 2.46
C ILE A 378 -9.35 14.72 1.23
N ILE A 379 -10.47 15.40 1.03
CA ILE A 379 -10.63 16.39 -0.05
C ILE A 379 -10.23 17.75 0.49
N VAL A 380 -9.36 18.43 -0.25
CA VAL A 380 -8.94 19.81 0.04
C VAL A 380 -9.91 20.75 -0.66
N SER A 381 -10.83 21.37 0.09
CA SER A 381 -11.81 22.32 -0.44
C SER A 381 -11.46 23.77 -0.09
N SER A 382 -12.09 24.73 -0.76
CA SER A 382 -11.93 26.16 -0.43
C SER A 382 -12.35 26.49 1.00
N THR A 383 -13.28 25.73 1.57
CA THR A 383 -13.85 25.93 2.93
C THR A 383 -13.13 25.16 4.04
N GLY A 384 -12.13 24.33 3.69
CA GLY A 384 -11.44 23.45 4.65
C GLY A 384 -11.33 22.00 4.15
N PRO A 385 -10.65 21.13 4.90
CA PRO A 385 -10.59 19.70 4.58
C PRO A 385 -11.96 19.04 4.75
N ARG A 386 -12.25 18.06 3.89
CA ARG A 386 -13.40 17.16 4.02
C ARG A 386 -12.93 15.72 4.08
N VAL A 387 -13.23 15.02 5.17
CA VAL A 387 -13.01 13.59 5.29
C VAL A 387 -14.16 12.85 4.61
N ILE A 388 -13.82 11.91 3.73
CA ILE A 388 -14.76 11.13 2.93
C ILE A 388 -14.55 9.63 3.17
N ASP A 389 -15.48 8.80 2.70
CA ASP A 389 -15.33 7.34 2.72
C ASP A 389 -15.11 6.71 4.11
N PHE A 390 -15.66 7.32 5.16
CA PHE A 390 -15.56 6.81 6.53
C PHE A 390 -16.45 5.57 6.75
N GLY A 391 -15.87 4.44 7.12
CA GLY A 391 -16.53 3.30 7.78
C GLY A 391 -17.88 2.84 7.20
N ILE A 392 -17.92 2.37 5.94
CA ILE A 392 -19.11 1.72 5.35
C ILE A 392 -18.73 0.34 4.75
N ALA A 393 -18.18 -0.48 5.65
CA ALA A 393 -18.03 -1.94 5.73
C ALA A 393 -16.69 -2.55 5.29
N ARG A 394 -15.67 -2.50 6.17
CA ARG A 394 -14.56 -3.48 6.16
C ARG A 394 -15.06 -4.79 6.78
N ALA A 395 -15.57 -5.70 5.95
CA ALA A 395 -15.62 -7.12 6.30
C ALA A 395 -14.23 -7.54 6.76
N LEU A 396 -14.16 -8.38 7.81
CA LEU A 396 -12.97 -8.95 8.46
C LEU A 396 -12.75 -8.55 9.93
N ASP A 397 -13.78 -8.12 10.65
CA ASP A 397 -13.75 -8.33 12.10
C ASP A 397 -14.02 -9.84 12.35
N SER A 398 -12.91 -10.57 12.52
CA SER A 398 -12.78 -11.92 13.11
C SER A 398 -12.91 -13.18 12.23
N THR A 399 -13.76 -13.27 11.19
CA THR A 399 -14.05 -14.58 10.55
C THR A 399 -13.61 -14.79 9.11
N ALA A 400 -13.33 -13.76 8.34
CA ALA A 400 -12.84 -13.93 6.96
C ALA A 400 -11.30 -13.81 6.84
N LEU A 401 -10.59 -13.56 7.95
CA LEU A 401 -9.11 -13.47 8.01
C LEU A 401 -8.43 -14.80 7.61
N THR A 402 -9.22 -15.87 7.47
CA THR A 402 -8.78 -17.22 7.13
C THR A 402 -8.94 -17.58 5.65
N ARG A 403 -9.47 -16.70 4.78
CA ARG A 403 -9.72 -17.05 3.37
C ARG A 403 -9.07 -16.17 2.31
N THR A 404 -8.59 -14.98 2.65
CA THR A 404 -7.76 -14.14 1.78
C THR A 404 -6.88 -13.24 2.66
N ASN A 405 -5.56 -13.36 2.56
CA ASN A 405 -4.54 -12.56 3.28
C ASN A 405 -4.52 -11.07 2.83
N HIS A 406 -5.67 -10.44 2.67
CA HIS A 406 -5.75 -9.01 2.37
C HIS A 406 -5.77 -8.23 3.69
N VAL A 407 -4.60 -7.73 4.09
CA VAL A 407 -4.52 -6.58 4.99
C VAL A 407 -5.24 -5.43 4.28
N VAL A 408 -6.43 -5.09 4.74
CA VAL A 408 -7.20 -4.01 4.13
C VAL A 408 -6.57 -2.66 4.58
N GLY A 409 -6.37 -1.73 3.65
CA GLY A 409 -5.78 -0.41 3.90
C GLY A 409 -4.37 -0.23 3.32
N THR A 410 -3.99 1.02 3.06
CA THR A 410 -2.67 1.35 2.51
C THR A 410 -1.62 1.25 3.63
N GLN A 411 -0.63 0.35 3.47
CA GLN A 411 0.29 -0.09 4.53
C GLN A 411 0.96 1.04 5.34
N GLY A 412 1.21 2.21 4.74
CA GLY A 412 1.87 3.33 5.42
C GLY A 412 1.00 4.20 6.35
N PHE A 413 -0.29 3.91 6.53
CA PHE A 413 -1.17 4.66 7.45
C PHE A 413 -1.89 3.79 8.48
N LEU A 414 -1.65 2.47 8.46
CA LEU A 414 -2.33 1.51 9.34
C LEU A 414 -1.76 1.57 10.75
N ALA A 415 -2.65 1.55 11.73
CA ALA A 415 -2.26 1.45 13.12
C ALA A 415 -1.74 0.03 13.44
N PRO A 416 -0.79 -0.14 14.38
CA PRO A 416 -0.22 -1.45 14.72
C PRO A 416 -1.28 -2.51 15.06
N GLU A 417 -2.34 -2.13 15.77
CA GLU A 417 -3.44 -3.03 16.13
C GLU A 417 -4.27 -3.54 14.93
N GLN A 418 -4.24 -2.81 13.81
CA GLN A 418 -4.89 -3.23 12.56
C GLN A 418 -4.06 -4.28 11.81
N LEU A 419 -2.75 -4.33 12.07
CA LEU A 419 -1.84 -5.33 11.49
C LEU A 419 -1.83 -6.62 12.30
N THR A 420 -2.01 -6.54 13.62
CA THR A 420 -2.02 -7.70 14.53
C THR A 420 -3.39 -8.38 14.65
N GLY A 421 -4.45 -7.79 14.09
CA GLY A 421 -5.80 -8.36 14.10
C GLY A 421 -6.53 -8.23 15.45
N THR A 422 -6.07 -7.36 16.34
CA THR A 422 -6.77 -7.03 17.59
C THR A 422 -8.02 -6.17 17.35
N SER A 423 -8.89 -6.08 18.36
CA SER A 423 -10.11 -5.26 18.29
C SER A 423 -9.79 -3.80 17.98
N ILE A 424 -10.27 -3.30 16.84
CA ILE A 424 -10.04 -1.93 16.37
C ILE A 424 -10.93 -0.95 17.15
N THR A 425 -10.32 0.11 17.68
CA THR A 425 -11.01 1.19 18.42
C THR A 425 -10.87 2.52 17.65
N PRO A 426 -11.60 3.59 18.04
CA PRO A 426 -11.41 4.92 17.46
C PRO A 426 -9.97 5.42 17.46
N ALA A 427 -9.13 4.94 18.39
CA ALA A 427 -7.71 5.28 18.48
C ALA A 427 -6.90 4.90 17.22
N ALA A 428 -7.38 3.95 16.40
CA ALA A 428 -6.75 3.62 15.12
C ALA A 428 -6.80 4.79 14.13
N ASP A 429 -7.88 5.57 14.14
CA ASP A 429 -8.02 6.74 13.27
C ASP A 429 -7.07 7.87 13.72
N LEU A 430 -6.75 7.96 15.02
CA LEU A 430 -5.81 8.95 15.55
C LEU A 430 -4.37 8.63 15.17
N TYR A 431 -4.01 7.34 15.09
CA TYR A 431 -2.74 6.93 14.52
C TYR A 431 -2.64 7.33 13.05
N ALA A 432 -3.67 6.99 12.26
CA ALA A 432 -3.73 7.36 10.85
C ALA A 432 -3.70 8.89 10.65
N PHE A 433 -4.34 9.66 11.52
CA PHE A 433 -4.28 11.12 11.56
C PHE A 433 -2.85 11.63 11.75
N GLY A 434 -2.11 11.06 12.71
CA GLY A 434 -0.71 11.40 12.93
C GLY A 434 0.15 11.13 11.69
N MET A 435 -0.05 9.98 11.06
CA MET A 435 0.65 9.58 9.84
C MET A 435 0.34 10.50 8.65
N VAL A 436 -0.93 10.91 8.49
CA VAL A 436 -1.35 11.89 7.48
C VAL A 436 -0.64 13.22 7.67
N LEU A 437 -0.53 13.72 8.90
CA LEU A 437 0.13 14.99 9.18
C LEU A 437 1.64 14.94 9.01
N CYS A 438 2.29 13.85 9.43
CA CYS A 438 3.71 13.62 9.12
C CYS A 438 3.94 13.63 7.60
N HIS A 439 3.10 12.93 6.85
CA HIS A 439 3.22 12.90 5.39
C HIS A 439 2.99 14.28 4.75
N ALA A 440 1.99 15.01 5.24
CA ALA A 440 1.72 16.37 4.77
C ALA A 440 2.84 17.36 5.11
N ALA A 441 3.65 17.09 6.14
CA ALA A 441 4.85 17.85 6.48
C ALA A 441 6.09 17.43 5.66
N GLY A 442 5.96 16.47 4.75
CA GLY A 442 7.02 16.03 3.85
C GLY A 442 7.68 14.70 4.22
N ALA A 443 7.23 14.03 5.28
CA ALA A 443 7.68 12.67 5.55
C ALA A 443 7.15 11.72 4.46
N THR A 444 7.92 10.73 4.10
CA THR A 444 7.40 9.58 3.37
C THR A 444 6.53 8.75 4.34
N PRO A 445 5.43 8.13 3.87
CA PRO A 445 4.64 7.26 4.74
C PRO A 445 5.54 6.14 5.25
N LEU A 446 5.55 5.90 6.56
CA LEU A 446 6.42 4.89 7.18
C LEU A 446 6.15 3.52 6.56
N THR A 447 7.01 3.15 5.61
CA THR A 447 7.16 1.81 5.03
C THR A 447 8.56 1.30 5.36
N ASP A 448 8.80 -0.01 5.27
CA ASP A 448 10.04 -0.70 5.67
C ASP A 448 11.32 0.15 5.47
N GLY A 449 11.93 0.60 6.59
CA GLY A 449 13.23 1.29 6.63
C GLY A 449 13.24 2.74 7.14
N GLU A 450 12.10 3.40 7.28
CA GLU A 450 12.04 4.79 7.79
C GLU A 450 11.80 4.89 9.31
N SER A 451 12.49 5.81 9.98
CA SER A 451 12.35 6.03 11.44
C SER A 451 11.25 7.04 11.76
N LEU A 452 10.38 6.69 12.72
CA LEU A 452 9.34 7.58 13.27
C LEU A 452 9.92 8.91 13.76
N GLU A 453 11.13 8.87 14.31
CA GLU A 453 11.86 10.06 14.76
C GLU A 453 12.15 11.04 13.61
N SER A 454 12.50 10.52 12.43
CA SER A 454 12.73 11.33 11.23
C SER A 454 11.44 12.00 10.77
N ALA A 455 10.33 11.27 10.76
CA ALA A 455 9.02 11.81 10.37
C ALA A 455 8.53 12.91 11.33
N LEU A 456 8.75 12.73 12.63
CA LEU A 456 8.39 13.73 13.65
C LEU A 456 9.26 15.00 13.55
N SER A 457 10.52 14.88 13.14
CA SER A 457 11.44 16.02 13.01
C SER A 457 11.04 17.04 11.92
N LEU A 458 10.22 16.60 10.95
CA LEU A 458 9.71 17.46 9.87
C LEU A 458 8.49 18.27 10.30
N LEU A 459 7.85 17.94 11.43
CA LEU A 459 6.69 18.66 11.92
C LEU A 459 7.10 20.00 12.57
N PRO A 460 6.29 21.05 12.41
CA PRO A 460 6.46 22.26 13.21
C PRO A 460 6.36 21.93 14.71
N ALA A 461 7.18 22.58 15.55
CA ALA A 461 7.33 22.25 16.98
C ALA A 461 6.01 22.12 17.76
N ARG A 462 5.00 22.92 17.40
CA ARG A 462 3.66 22.87 18.03
C ARG A 462 2.92 21.54 17.84
N PHE A 463 3.22 20.78 16.78
CA PHE A 463 2.57 19.50 16.49
C PHE A 463 3.28 18.32 17.13
N VAL A 464 4.60 18.40 17.33
CA VAL A 464 5.44 17.25 17.73
C VAL A 464 4.84 16.53 18.94
N GLY A 465 4.53 17.25 20.02
CA GLY A 465 4.00 16.64 21.24
C GLY A 465 2.67 15.88 21.06
N ILE A 466 1.70 16.47 20.35
CA ILE A 466 0.40 15.83 20.15
C ILE A 466 0.49 14.68 19.12
N ILE A 467 1.27 14.85 18.05
CA ILE A 467 1.43 13.83 17.02
C ILE A 467 2.26 12.64 17.53
N THR A 468 3.26 12.85 18.38
CA THR A 468 3.95 11.75 19.06
C THR A 468 2.97 10.90 19.88
N ARG A 469 2.03 11.51 20.60
CA ARG A 469 0.99 10.76 21.33
C ARG A 469 0.04 10.03 20.39
N CYS A 470 -0.36 10.65 19.27
CA CYS A 470 -1.19 9.99 18.25
C CYS A 470 -0.53 8.72 17.69
N LEU A 471 0.80 8.71 17.57
CA LEU A 471 1.58 7.61 17.00
C LEU A 471 2.05 6.58 18.04
N ASP A 472 1.47 6.59 19.25
CA ASP A 472 1.76 5.58 20.27
C ASP A 472 1.36 4.17 19.79
N HIS A 473 2.23 3.18 20.01
CA HIS A 473 1.94 1.78 19.69
C HIS A 473 0.79 1.22 20.53
N ASN A 474 0.60 1.72 21.76
CA ASN A 474 -0.52 1.37 22.61
C ASN A 474 -1.72 2.28 22.27
N PRO A 475 -2.85 1.72 21.79
CA PRO A 475 -4.04 2.50 21.45
C PRO A 475 -4.57 3.35 22.61
N ASN A 476 -4.40 2.90 23.86
CA ASN A 476 -4.85 3.63 25.05
C ASN A 476 -3.97 4.83 25.42
N GLY A 477 -2.77 4.95 24.83
CA GLY A 477 -1.90 6.11 25.02
C GLY A 477 -2.24 7.29 24.10
N ARG A 478 -3.10 7.06 23.10
CA ARG A 478 -3.44 8.05 22.08
C ARG A 478 -4.50 9.04 22.58
N PRO A 479 -4.44 10.31 22.17
CA PRO A 479 -5.44 11.30 22.52
C PRO A 479 -6.81 10.98 21.90
N THR A 480 -7.86 11.62 22.42
CA THR A 480 -9.15 11.70 21.71
C THR A 480 -9.14 12.84 20.68
N PRO A 481 -10.05 12.85 19.68
CA PRO A 481 -10.19 14.00 18.78
C PRO A 481 -10.41 15.32 19.53
N THR A 482 -11.22 15.30 20.59
CA THR A 482 -11.48 16.47 21.45
C THR A 482 -10.21 16.99 22.11
N GLU A 483 -9.36 16.12 22.66
CA GLU A 483 -8.06 16.52 23.23
C GLU A 483 -7.13 17.14 22.18
N VAL A 484 -7.13 16.60 20.95
CA VAL A 484 -6.36 17.17 19.83
C VAL A 484 -6.85 18.58 19.51
N LEU A 485 -8.17 18.78 19.43
CA LEU A 485 -8.78 20.08 19.17
C LEU A 485 -8.48 21.08 20.27
N GLU A 486 -8.65 20.69 21.54
CA GLU A 486 -8.34 21.55 22.69
C GLU A 486 -6.88 22.01 22.65
N GLN A 487 -5.93 21.12 22.33
CA GLN A 487 -4.52 21.47 22.29
C GLN A 487 -4.13 22.33 21.07
N LEU A 488 -4.75 22.10 19.91
CA LEU A 488 -4.39 22.81 18.67
C LEU A 488 -5.11 24.16 18.48
N SER A 489 -6.33 24.30 19.01
CA SER A 489 -7.19 25.49 18.86
C SER A 489 -6.89 26.62 19.86
N GLN A 490 -6.07 26.37 20.89
CA GLN A 490 -5.74 27.36 21.92
C GLN A 490 -4.99 28.62 21.40
N ASN A 491 -4.53 28.65 20.14
CA ASN A 491 -3.55 29.66 19.70
C ASN A 491 -3.78 30.34 18.33
N ASP A 492 -4.82 30.04 17.54
CA ASP A 492 -5.09 30.75 16.26
C ASP A 492 -6.54 30.55 15.79
N SER A 493 -7.17 31.61 15.25
CA SER A 493 -8.43 31.48 14.50
C SER A 493 -8.14 31.07 13.04
N PRO A 494 -8.91 30.11 12.46
CA PRO A 494 -8.83 29.83 11.04
C PRO A 494 -9.15 31.09 10.24
N THR A 495 -8.28 31.42 9.31
CA THR A 495 -8.37 32.61 8.45
C THR A 495 -8.82 32.16 7.06
N GLU A 496 -9.61 32.98 6.35
CA GLU A 496 -10.25 32.66 5.05
C GLU A 496 -9.30 32.21 3.92
N ASP A 497 -7.99 32.33 4.09
CA ASP A 497 -6.95 31.95 3.11
C ASP A 497 -5.97 30.90 3.66
N TRP A 498 -6.43 29.65 3.81
CA TRP A 498 -5.62 28.56 4.38
C TRP A 498 -4.78 27.78 3.36
N LEU A 499 -5.02 28.01 2.05
CA LEU A 499 -4.41 27.28 0.96
C LEU A 499 -3.26 28.07 0.32
N PRO A 500 -2.09 27.45 0.09
CA PRO A 500 -1.05 28.11 -0.69
C PRO A 500 -1.54 28.34 -2.13
N PRO A 501 -1.09 29.41 -2.83
CA PRO A 501 -1.63 29.79 -4.14
C PRO A 501 -1.69 28.66 -5.18
N PRO A 502 -0.70 27.77 -5.31
CA PRO A 502 -0.79 26.65 -6.25
C PRO A 502 -1.95 25.69 -5.94
N VAL A 503 -2.21 25.41 -4.66
CA VAL A 503 -3.30 24.52 -4.23
C VAL A 503 -4.66 25.18 -4.41
N ARG A 504 -4.75 26.50 -4.18
CA ARG A 504 -5.96 27.28 -4.50
C ARG A 504 -6.33 27.14 -5.97
N THR A 505 -5.37 27.27 -6.88
CA THR A 505 -5.59 27.04 -8.32
C THR A 505 -6.08 25.61 -8.60
N MET A 506 -5.54 24.59 -7.92
CA MET A 506 -6.04 23.22 -8.06
C MET A 506 -7.51 23.11 -7.62
N VAL A 507 -7.90 23.74 -6.51
CA VAL A 507 -9.28 23.77 -6.02
C VAL A 507 -10.20 24.48 -7.02
N ASP A 508 -9.78 25.62 -7.56
CA ASP A 508 -10.56 26.39 -8.52
C ASP A 508 -10.83 25.61 -9.82
N LEU A 509 -9.85 24.82 -10.29
CA LEU A 509 -10.02 23.91 -11.43
C LEU A 509 -11.09 22.83 -11.18
N HIS A 510 -11.24 22.36 -9.94
CA HIS A 510 -12.28 21.39 -9.58
C HIS A 510 -13.66 22.03 -9.38
N ASN A 511 -13.70 23.33 -9.06
CA ASN A 511 -14.93 24.12 -8.95
C ASN A 511 -15.43 24.62 -10.31
N ALA A 512 -14.61 24.55 -11.35
CA ALA A 512 -15.01 24.96 -12.69
C ALA A 512 -16.25 24.17 -13.14
N PRO A 513 -17.32 24.83 -13.62
CA PRO A 513 -18.54 24.15 -14.01
C PRO A 513 -18.23 23.15 -15.13
N THR A 514 -18.53 21.87 -14.89
CA THR A 514 -18.53 20.85 -15.94
C THR A 514 -19.58 21.28 -16.96
N ALA A 515 -19.15 21.75 -18.12
CA ALA A 515 -20.05 22.24 -19.17
C ALA A 515 -21.14 21.20 -19.41
N ALA A 516 -22.40 21.64 -19.32
CA ALA A 516 -23.56 20.80 -19.60
C ALA A 516 -23.42 20.17 -20.99
N GLU A 517 -23.73 18.87 -21.11
CA GLU A 517 -23.89 18.25 -22.42
C GLU A 517 -24.91 19.08 -23.22
N PRO A 518 -24.63 19.42 -24.49
CA PRO A 518 -25.64 20.03 -25.34
C PRO A 518 -26.79 19.03 -25.50
N GLY A 519 -27.97 19.42 -25.01
CA GLY A 519 -29.19 18.64 -25.09
C GLY A 519 -29.48 18.21 -26.53
N ARG A 520 -29.85 16.93 -26.67
CA ARG A 520 -30.41 16.35 -27.89
C ARG A 520 -31.79 16.90 -28.19
#